data_AF-A0A8T2Q3F2-F1
#
_entry.id   AF-A0A8T2Q3F2-F1
#
_cell.length_a   1.000
_cell.length_b   1.000
_cell.length_c   1.000
_cell.angle_alpha   90.00
_cell.angle_beta   90.00
_cell.angle_gamma   90.00
#
_symmetry.space_group_name_H-M   'P 1'
#
loop_
_entity.id
_entity.type
_entity.pdbx_description
1 polymer ?
#
loop_
_entity_poly.entity_id
_entity_poly.type
_entity_poly.pdbx_seq_one_letter_code
_entity_poly.pdbx_strand_id
1 'polypeptide(L)'
;MKVGLRGPCNLFGHPTEEQLRKLDEELSQWDTCPPDNVTKLVFGHFPVSFTASAEHGSRLEYTLAKHSVGAYICGHLHKSFGPNLIHHHLLPKVEFHDCGNSTVNRKVEFWEWELGDWRKARTIRVIAIDQGHISFTDFSLSGLPVDAAHQREKWLPTLIVPTYPLDSYSMEQSAKPPYFMPSHDYVRSLIFSIQPPESVIARLYETTLGKLHLLEELEMVLKMKTGNSVYMYESPWQSAKYIDSANTQYSYKVSVVDVAGKVTESSLRSFSVQRKVSKLKKTWTEFLVMDLLWERAFVVLLRLALILFFILFICPKFILHFLLGNGRYEQWSYNLFRVGSQRLTVRRVFQLIAWFFIQGCTRTLIWWEQVFILLWLVLCPWFWGQVLGDGYPLGFMSIRGWMVQVNDSSPLYNDLGWPDILVIVIPYLYFVLLPLYFLIFTLSAEDFINKIDQVESSAVWQKKEKAFRTTSSEAKSSLPYKGLDKGEGGPFRCRWAWWIIMGGCLLVSVIHIGQVSAIAGAYGYMTVFASPGFAWPVPILMITTVFQSLSCRKH
;
A
#
# COMPACT_ATOMS: atom_id res chain seq x y z
N MET A 1 -15.05 21.64 -2.83
CA MET A 1 -16.42 21.47 -3.38
C MET A 1 -17.40 21.10 -2.28
N LYS A 2 -18.71 21.41 -2.43
CA LYS A 2 -19.75 20.99 -1.47
C LYS A 2 -20.17 19.53 -1.62
N VAL A 3 -19.99 18.95 -2.81
CA VAL A 3 -20.28 17.54 -3.12
C VAL A 3 -18.96 16.79 -3.29
N GLY A 4 -18.84 15.64 -2.64
CA GLY A 4 -17.67 14.77 -2.73
C GLY A 4 -17.71 13.87 -3.97
N LEU A 5 -16.55 13.31 -4.32
CA LEU A 5 -16.43 12.33 -5.39
C LEU A 5 -17.04 10.99 -4.97
N ARG A 6 -17.65 10.26 -5.92
CA ARG A 6 -18.05 8.87 -5.71
C ARG A 6 -16.83 7.99 -5.49
N GLY A 7 -17.01 6.93 -4.70
CA GLY A 7 -16.00 5.88 -4.56
C GLY A 7 -15.72 5.20 -5.91
N PRO A 8 -14.51 4.66 -6.13
CA PRO A 8 -13.40 4.57 -5.17
C PRO A 8 -12.55 5.84 -5.02
N CYS A 9 -12.93 6.98 -5.62
CA CYS A 9 -12.17 8.23 -5.53
C CYS A 9 -12.41 9.04 -4.23
N ASN A 10 -12.63 8.34 -3.12
CA ASN A 10 -12.84 8.89 -1.77
C ASN A 10 -12.05 8.11 -0.70
N LEU A 11 -10.95 7.49 -1.11
CA LEU A 11 -10.04 6.74 -0.26
C LEU A 11 -9.16 7.65 0.59
N PHE A 12 -8.76 8.79 0.04
CA PHE A 12 -7.95 9.81 0.72
C PHE A 12 -8.80 10.98 1.19
N GLY A 13 -8.39 11.59 2.30
CA GLY A 13 -8.88 12.90 2.71
C GLY A 13 -8.34 13.99 1.81
N HIS A 14 -9.18 14.94 1.39
CA HIS A 14 -8.82 16.07 0.53
C HIS A 14 -9.05 17.39 1.26
N PRO A 15 -8.09 17.85 2.07
CA PRO A 15 -8.21 19.14 2.72
C PRO A 15 -8.08 20.25 1.68
N THR A 16 -8.89 21.29 1.83
CA THR A 16 -8.73 22.54 1.08
C THR A 16 -7.79 23.48 1.81
N GLU A 17 -7.13 24.40 1.11
CA GLU A 17 -6.28 25.41 1.76
C GLU A 17 -7.07 26.24 2.79
N GLU A 18 -8.32 26.56 2.49
CA GLU A 18 -9.18 27.31 3.39
C GLU A 18 -9.46 26.53 4.70
N GLN A 19 -9.60 25.21 4.63
CA GLN A 19 -9.75 24.38 5.83
C GLN A 19 -8.46 24.32 6.64
N LEU A 20 -7.30 24.20 5.99
CA LEU A 20 -6.01 24.20 6.68
C LEU A 20 -5.70 25.57 7.30
N ARG A 21 -5.99 26.67 6.60
CA ARG A 21 -5.86 28.04 7.11
C ARG A 21 -6.73 28.27 8.34
N LYS A 22 -8.00 27.84 8.31
CA LYS A 22 -8.88 27.93 9.48
C LYS A 22 -8.37 27.11 10.65
N LEU A 23 -7.87 25.90 10.39
CA LEU A 23 -7.28 25.06 11.44
C LEU A 23 -6.04 25.73 12.06
N ASP A 24 -5.19 26.34 11.23
CA ASP A 24 -4.02 27.11 11.65
C ASP A 24 -4.42 28.28 12.56
N GLU A 25 -5.41 29.07 12.14
CA GLU A 25 -5.94 30.20 12.91
C GLU A 25 -6.54 29.74 14.25
N GLU A 26 -7.36 28.69 14.25
CA GLU A 26 -7.96 28.15 15.46
C GLU A 26 -6.89 27.60 16.42
N LEU A 27 -5.86 26.92 15.93
CA LEU A 27 -4.80 26.38 16.79
C LEU A 27 -3.86 27.47 17.34
N SER A 28 -3.69 28.56 16.60
CA SER A 28 -2.82 29.70 16.97
C SER A 28 -3.29 30.43 18.22
N GLN A 29 -4.58 30.35 18.58
CA GLN A 29 -5.10 31.02 19.79
C GLN A 29 -4.49 30.48 21.08
N TRP A 30 -3.92 29.27 21.04
CA TRP A 30 -3.23 28.63 22.16
C TRP A 30 -1.71 28.63 22.01
N ASP A 31 -1.17 29.35 21.02
CA ASP A 31 0.27 29.61 20.90
C ASP A 31 0.63 30.88 21.67
N THR A 32 0.44 30.83 22.99
CA THR A 32 0.72 31.96 23.86
C THR A 32 2.19 32.05 24.20
N CYS A 33 2.60 33.24 24.65
CA CYS A 33 3.92 33.41 25.21
C CYS A 33 3.96 34.17 26.54
N PRO A 34 4.48 33.57 27.62
CA PRO A 34 5.09 32.24 27.71
C PRO A 34 4.11 31.10 27.35
N PRO A 35 4.60 29.94 26.88
CA PRO A 35 3.72 28.85 26.46
C PRO A 35 2.83 28.41 27.63
N ASP A 36 1.52 28.55 27.47
CA ASP A 36 0.57 28.07 28.47
C ASP A 36 0.68 26.53 28.63
N ASN A 37 0.21 26.03 29.78
CA ASN A 37 0.11 24.58 30.03
C ASN A 37 -1.10 23.96 29.31
N VAL A 38 -1.24 24.20 27.99
CA VAL A 38 -2.32 23.65 27.17
C VAL A 38 -1.84 22.37 26.48
N THR A 39 -2.56 21.29 26.69
CA THR A 39 -2.39 20.03 25.94
C THR A 39 -3.38 20.01 24.79
N LYS A 40 -2.87 19.93 23.56
CA LYS A 40 -3.70 19.96 22.35
C LYS A 40 -3.88 18.55 21.79
N LEU A 41 -5.12 18.11 21.69
CA LEU A 41 -5.53 16.90 20.96
C LEU A 41 -6.45 17.30 19.82
N VAL A 42 -6.15 16.80 18.62
CA VAL A 42 -6.97 17.06 17.42
C VAL A 42 -7.59 15.75 16.96
N PHE A 43 -8.80 15.79 16.45
CA PHE A 43 -9.46 14.61 15.88
C PHE A 43 -9.90 14.86 14.44
N GLY A 44 -9.87 13.80 13.64
CA GLY A 44 -10.35 13.82 12.26
C GLY A 44 -10.75 12.42 11.79
N HIS A 45 -11.26 12.33 10.57
CA HIS A 45 -11.70 11.03 10.05
C HIS A 45 -10.54 10.24 9.43
N PHE A 46 -9.77 10.87 8.55
CA PHE A 46 -8.70 10.21 7.80
C PHE A 46 -7.37 10.23 8.56
N PRO A 47 -6.57 9.15 8.47
CA PRO A 47 -5.17 9.19 8.82
C PRO A 47 -4.44 10.26 8.01
N VAL A 48 -3.42 10.88 8.59
CA VAL A 48 -2.60 11.90 7.92
C VAL A 48 -1.86 11.30 6.72
N SER A 49 -1.39 10.06 6.84
CA SER A 49 -0.82 9.29 5.73
C SER A 49 -1.83 8.95 4.61
N PHE A 50 -3.13 9.01 4.93
CA PHE A 50 -4.25 8.91 3.99
C PHE A 50 -4.90 10.27 3.69
N THR A 51 -4.13 11.36 3.84
CA THR A 51 -4.59 12.71 3.49
C THR A 51 -3.72 13.26 2.38
N ALA A 52 -4.34 13.70 1.29
CA ALA A 52 -3.70 14.35 0.16
C ALA A 52 -3.25 15.76 0.53
N SER A 53 -2.30 16.30 -0.24
CA SER A 53 -1.95 17.71 -0.15
C SER A 53 -3.12 18.59 -0.62
N ALA A 54 -3.29 19.75 -0.01
CA ALA A 54 -4.23 20.76 -0.46
C ALA A 54 -3.78 21.40 -1.79
N GLU A 55 -4.60 22.29 -2.36
CA GLU A 55 -4.42 22.80 -3.73
C GLU A 55 -3.05 23.45 -3.99
N HIS A 56 -2.43 24.05 -2.97
CA HIS A 56 -1.11 24.70 -3.08
C HIS A 56 0.02 23.88 -2.45
N GLY A 57 -0.25 22.61 -2.10
CA GLY A 57 0.73 21.69 -1.54
C GLY A 57 0.81 21.71 -0.02
N SER A 58 -0.03 22.49 0.68
CA SER A 58 -0.11 22.47 2.14
C SER A 58 -0.57 21.11 2.64
N ARG A 59 -0.02 20.65 3.76
CA ARG A 59 -0.41 19.37 4.35
C ARG A 59 -0.75 19.49 5.83
N LEU A 60 -1.64 18.62 6.28
CA LEU A 60 -2.19 18.61 7.62
C LEU A 60 -1.10 18.39 8.68
N GLU A 61 -0.15 17.48 8.44
CA GLU A 61 0.94 17.19 9.39
C GLU A 61 1.73 18.44 9.78
N TYR A 62 1.98 19.36 8.84
CA TYR A 62 2.74 20.56 9.11
C TYR A 62 1.97 21.55 9.98
N THR A 63 0.66 21.66 9.76
CA THR A 63 -0.22 22.53 10.56
C THR A 63 -0.30 22.01 11.99
N LEU A 64 -0.54 20.71 12.17
CA LEU A 64 -0.62 20.08 13.49
C LEU A 64 0.69 20.21 14.26
N ALA A 65 1.80 19.90 13.60
CA ALA A 65 3.14 20.02 14.18
C ALA A 65 3.44 21.47 14.57
N LYS A 66 3.23 22.44 13.66
CA LYS A 66 3.47 23.88 13.89
C LYS A 66 2.87 24.36 15.22
N HIS A 67 1.66 23.91 15.54
CA HIS A 67 0.95 24.34 16.74
C HIS A 67 1.20 23.45 17.98
N SER A 68 2.25 22.62 17.99
CA SER A 68 2.58 21.70 19.09
C SER A 68 1.39 20.81 19.49
N VAL A 69 0.65 20.28 18.50
CA VAL A 69 -0.38 19.27 18.75
C VAL A 69 0.30 18.00 19.27
N GLY A 70 -0.20 17.45 20.38
CA GLY A 70 0.44 16.28 20.96
C GLY A 70 0.03 14.96 20.31
N ALA A 71 -1.27 14.84 20.03
CA ALA A 71 -1.82 13.70 19.34
C ALA A 71 -2.96 14.07 18.39
N TYR A 72 -2.96 13.41 17.23
CA TYR A 72 -4.04 13.39 16.25
C TYR A 72 -4.76 12.05 16.27
N ILE A 73 -6.04 12.07 16.59
CA ILE A 73 -6.88 10.88 16.71
C ILE A 73 -7.67 10.73 15.42
N CYS A 74 -7.53 9.59 14.75
CA CYS A 74 -8.15 9.34 13.45
C CYS A 74 -8.88 7.99 13.37
N GLY A 75 -9.58 7.78 12.26
CA GLY A 75 -10.32 6.55 11.95
C GLY A 75 -10.05 6.07 10.52
N HIS A 76 -11.12 5.76 9.78
CA HIS A 76 -11.12 5.32 8.37
C HIS A 76 -10.61 3.88 8.10
N LEU A 77 -9.51 3.45 8.72
CA LEU A 77 -8.92 2.13 8.46
C LEU A 77 -9.58 0.99 9.26
N HIS A 78 -10.22 1.31 10.39
CA HIS A 78 -11.02 0.42 11.22
C HIS A 78 -10.22 -0.81 11.74
N LYS A 79 -8.91 -0.67 11.98
CA LYS A 79 -7.97 -1.79 12.27
C LYS A 79 -7.93 -2.91 11.21
N SER A 80 -8.42 -2.67 9.99
CA SER A 80 -8.47 -3.69 8.93
C SER A 80 -7.07 -4.13 8.46
N PHE A 81 -6.05 -3.30 8.73
CA PHE A 81 -4.67 -3.51 8.28
C PHE A 81 -3.72 -3.99 9.38
N GLY A 82 -4.21 -4.09 10.62
CA GLY A 82 -3.44 -4.52 11.78
C GLY A 82 -3.81 -3.74 13.06
N PRO A 83 -3.34 -4.20 14.24
CA PRO A 83 -3.59 -3.52 15.52
C PRO A 83 -2.70 -2.28 15.75
N ASN A 84 -1.57 -2.15 15.05
CA ASN A 84 -0.53 -1.15 15.30
C ASN A 84 -0.62 0.03 14.33
N LEU A 85 -1.81 0.64 14.21
CA LEU A 85 -2.05 1.79 13.35
C LEU A 85 -1.74 3.11 14.07
N ILE A 86 -0.45 3.23 14.43
CA ILE A 86 0.11 4.37 15.13
C ILE A 86 1.32 4.86 14.35
N HIS A 87 1.47 6.17 14.22
CA HIS A 87 2.64 6.77 13.58
C HIS A 87 3.18 7.93 14.41
N HIS A 88 4.50 8.05 14.46
CA HIS A 88 5.18 9.17 15.10
C HIS A 88 5.71 10.09 14.02
N HIS A 89 5.09 11.26 13.86
CA HIS A 89 5.48 12.25 12.88
C HIS A 89 6.66 13.04 13.42
N LEU A 90 7.83 12.92 12.79
CA LEU A 90 9.00 13.73 13.10
C LEU A 90 9.31 14.63 11.91
N LEU A 91 8.91 15.90 12.01
CA LEU A 91 9.07 16.85 10.92
C LEU A 91 10.40 17.62 11.04
N PRO A 92 11.12 17.86 9.92
CA PRO A 92 12.32 18.66 9.92
C PRO A 92 12.02 20.11 10.30
N LYS A 93 13.02 20.73 10.94
CA LYS A 93 13.08 22.09 11.51
C LYS A 93 12.05 23.06 10.90
N VAL A 94 11.08 23.47 11.71
CA VAL A 94 10.26 24.66 11.45
C VAL A 94 10.90 25.82 12.23
N GLU A 95 11.13 26.94 11.57
CA GLU A 95 11.63 28.15 12.23
C GLU A 95 10.51 28.71 13.13
N PHE A 96 10.77 28.74 14.44
CA PHE A 96 9.90 29.40 15.39
C PHE A 96 10.55 30.71 15.85
N HIS A 97 9.73 31.74 15.97
CA HIS A 97 10.07 32.91 16.76
C HIS A 97 9.85 32.56 18.24
N ASP A 98 10.94 32.31 18.98
CA ASP A 98 10.87 32.23 20.44
C ASP A 98 10.70 33.64 21.03
N CYS A 99 10.19 33.72 22.25
CA CYS A 99 9.76 34.97 22.90
C CYS A 99 10.90 35.76 23.51
N GLY A 100 11.93 35.94 22.71
CA GLY A 100 13.10 36.73 23.00
C GLY A 100 14.01 36.73 21.78
N ASN A 101 13.54 37.26 20.64
CA ASN A 101 14.32 37.53 19.41
C ASN A 101 15.33 36.44 18.98
N SER A 102 15.13 35.19 19.38
CA SER A 102 16.04 34.09 19.13
C SER A 102 15.27 33.00 18.42
N THR A 103 15.67 32.74 17.19
CA THR A 103 15.17 31.62 16.38
C THR A 103 15.73 30.34 16.97
N VAL A 104 14.91 29.63 17.76
CA VAL A 104 15.28 28.31 18.28
C VAL A 104 14.79 27.24 17.32
N ASN A 105 15.74 26.54 16.71
CA ASN A 105 15.48 25.39 15.85
C ASN A 105 14.98 24.20 16.71
N ARG A 106 13.66 24.06 16.88
CA ARG A 106 13.07 22.88 17.51
C ARG A 106 12.70 21.83 16.45
N LYS A 107 12.99 20.57 16.78
CA LYS A 107 12.33 19.44 16.11
C LYS A 107 10.87 19.46 16.54
N VAL A 108 9.98 19.25 15.58
CA VAL A 108 8.54 19.26 15.83
C VAL A 108 8.03 17.84 15.64
N GLU A 109 7.27 17.37 16.61
CA GLU A 109 6.77 16.02 16.64
C GLU A 109 5.34 15.97 17.14
N PHE A 110 4.60 14.96 16.70
CA PHE A 110 3.29 14.62 17.22
C PHE A 110 2.97 13.15 16.92
N TRP A 111 2.01 12.60 17.65
CA TRP A 111 1.55 11.25 17.42
C TRP A 111 0.26 11.20 16.62
N GLU A 112 0.18 10.25 15.70
CA GLU A 112 -1.05 9.89 15.01
C GLU A 112 -1.53 8.54 15.53
N TRP A 113 -2.78 8.50 15.99
CA TRP A 113 -3.40 7.32 16.56
C TRP A 113 -4.70 6.98 15.83
N GLU A 114 -4.66 5.97 14.97
CA GLU A 114 -5.88 5.40 14.40
C GLU A 114 -6.63 4.57 15.46
N LEU A 115 -7.94 4.69 15.44
CA LEU A 115 -8.85 3.99 16.33
C LEU A 115 -9.56 2.84 15.60
N GLY A 116 -9.65 1.70 16.28
CA GLY A 116 -10.43 0.57 15.80
C GLY A 116 -11.93 0.84 15.80
N ASP A 117 -12.65 0.19 14.89
CA ASP A 117 -14.08 0.40 14.73
C ASP A 117 -14.90 -0.31 15.81
N TRP A 118 -15.81 0.43 16.43
CA TRP A 118 -16.80 -0.13 17.35
C TRP A 118 -17.71 -1.16 16.68
N ARG A 119 -18.08 -0.97 15.41
CA ARG A 119 -19.04 -1.83 14.70
C ARG A 119 -18.46 -3.22 14.42
N LYS A 120 -17.21 -3.28 13.96
CA LYS A 120 -16.56 -4.55 13.57
C LYS A 120 -15.62 -5.10 14.65
N ALA A 121 -14.72 -4.27 15.17
CA ALA A 121 -13.67 -4.69 16.09
C ALA A 121 -14.08 -4.56 17.57
N ARG A 122 -15.27 -3.98 17.87
CA ARG A 122 -15.81 -3.77 19.22
C ARG A 122 -14.76 -3.19 20.18
N THR A 123 -13.94 -2.27 19.68
CA THR A 123 -12.83 -1.68 20.43
C THR A 123 -13.22 -0.30 20.94
N ILE A 124 -12.81 0.03 22.16
CA ILE A 124 -12.88 1.39 22.72
C ILE A 124 -11.47 1.84 23.11
N ARG A 125 -11.20 3.14 23.00
CA ARG A 125 -9.96 3.76 23.51
C ARG A 125 -10.31 4.71 24.64
N VAL A 126 -9.61 4.59 25.76
CA VAL A 126 -9.67 5.59 26.84
C VAL A 126 -8.37 6.38 26.79
N ILE A 127 -8.48 7.70 26.66
CA ILE A 127 -7.35 8.63 26.66
C ILE A 127 -7.31 9.31 28.02
N ALA A 128 -6.13 9.38 28.64
CA ALA A 128 -5.89 10.07 29.89
C ALA A 128 -4.90 11.22 29.67
N ILE A 129 -5.22 12.38 30.24
CA ILE A 129 -4.35 13.56 30.26
C ILE A 129 -3.97 13.80 31.71
N ASP A 130 -2.69 13.56 32.05
CA ASP A 130 -2.16 13.66 33.42
C ASP A 130 -1.01 14.66 33.44
N GLN A 131 -1.31 15.89 33.89
CA GLN A 131 -0.33 16.98 34.02
C GLN A 131 0.45 17.27 32.72
N GLY A 132 -0.24 17.19 31.58
CA GLY A 132 0.34 17.42 30.26
C GLY A 132 0.84 16.16 29.55
N HIS A 133 0.91 15.02 30.24
CA HIS A 133 1.19 13.73 29.62
C HIS A 133 -0.08 13.13 29.02
N ILE A 134 0.01 12.63 27.80
CA ILE A 134 -1.11 11.99 27.11
C ILE A 134 -0.83 10.49 27.04
N SER A 135 -1.69 9.68 27.65
CA SER A 135 -1.66 8.23 27.51
C SER A 135 -2.99 7.71 26.97
N PHE A 136 -2.99 6.50 26.42
CA PHE A 136 -4.23 5.84 26.03
C PHE A 136 -4.17 4.33 26.26
N THR A 137 -5.33 3.69 26.41
CA THR A 137 -5.49 2.24 26.42
C THR A 137 -6.61 1.83 25.49
N ASP A 138 -6.35 0.85 24.62
CA ASP A 138 -7.38 0.19 23.82
C ASP A 138 -7.93 -1.03 24.55
N PHE A 139 -9.26 -1.14 24.60
CA PHE A 139 -9.97 -2.28 25.17
C PHE A 139 -10.82 -2.95 24.10
N SER A 140 -10.64 -4.26 23.93
CA SER A 140 -11.46 -5.08 23.05
C SER A 140 -12.64 -5.65 23.82
N LEU A 141 -13.86 -5.40 23.33
CA LEU A 141 -15.11 -5.91 23.91
C LEU A 141 -15.65 -7.13 23.15
N SER A 142 -14.93 -7.62 22.14
CA SER A 142 -15.36 -8.68 21.21
C SER A 142 -15.64 -10.03 21.89
N GLY A 143 -15.12 -10.24 23.10
CA GLY A 143 -15.27 -11.49 23.88
C GLY A 143 -16.28 -11.40 25.02
N LEU A 144 -17.03 -10.31 25.15
CA LEU A 144 -18.03 -10.18 26.21
C LEU A 144 -19.27 -11.05 25.90
N PRO A 145 -19.79 -11.82 26.87
CA PRO A 145 -20.98 -12.64 26.67
C PRO A 145 -22.18 -11.79 26.23
N VAL A 146 -22.85 -12.20 25.15
CA VAL A 146 -24.03 -11.49 24.60
C VAL A 146 -25.16 -11.40 25.63
N ASP A 147 -25.28 -12.39 26.51
CA ASP A 147 -26.29 -12.44 27.58
C ASP A 147 -26.00 -11.46 28.74
N ALA A 148 -24.77 -10.95 28.86
CA ALA A 148 -24.42 -9.92 29.83
C ALA A 148 -25.06 -8.55 29.48
N ALA A 149 -25.50 -8.35 28.23
CA ALA A 149 -26.19 -7.13 27.82
C ALA A 149 -27.57 -6.96 28.49
N HIS A 150 -28.17 -8.04 29.00
CA HIS A 150 -29.42 -7.99 29.77
C HIS A 150 -29.18 -7.73 31.28
N GLN A 151 -27.93 -7.89 31.76
CA GLN A 151 -27.51 -7.50 33.09
C GLN A 151 -26.76 -6.16 33.03
N ARG A 152 -27.52 -5.05 33.00
CA ARG A 152 -27.00 -3.67 32.91
C ARG A 152 -25.88 -3.34 33.91
N GLU A 153 -25.75 -4.08 35.00
CA GLU A 153 -24.80 -3.83 36.09
C GLU A 153 -23.50 -4.65 36.02
N LYS A 154 -23.32 -5.59 35.07
CA LYS A 154 -22.13 -6.48 35.04
C LYS A 154 -21.41 -6.57 33.70
N TRP A 155 -21.84 -5.81 32.70
CA TRP A 155 -21.32 -5.98 31.33
C TRP A 155 -19.94 -5.36 31.10
N LEU A 156 -19.55 -4.31 31.84
CA LEU A 156 -18.26 -3.65 31.64
C LEU A 156 -17.18 -4.28 32.52
N PRO A 157 -16.10 -4.84 31.94
CA PRO A 157 -14.96 -5.34 32.72
C PRO A 157 -14.21 -4.17 33.38
N THR A 158 -13.41 -4.48 34.41
CA THR A 158 -12.51 -3.50 35.02
C THR A 158 -11.52 -3.00 33.97
N LEU A 159 -11.53 -1.69 33.71
CA LEU A 159 -10.62 -1.05 32.75
C LEU A 159 -9.48 -0.40 33.52
N ILE A 160 -8.25 -0.81 33.20
CA ILE A 160 -7.05 -0.29 33.84
C ILE A 160 -6.33 0.61 32.82
N VAL A 161 -6.20 1.89 33.12
CA VAL A 161 -5.59 2.90 32.27
C VAL A 161 -4.37 3.47 32.98
N PRO A 162 -3.18 2.89 32.76
CA PRO A 162 -1.94 3.46 33.28
C PRO A 162 -1.71 4.86 32.68
N THR A 163 -1.42 5.85 33.53
CA THR A 163 -1.19 7.25 33.11
C THR A 163 0.30 7.60 33.13
N TYR A 164 1.07 7.02 34.05
CA TYR A 164 2.52 7.19 34.13
C TYR A 164 3.19 5.96 34.77
N PRO A 165 4.39 5.54 34.32
CA PRO A 165 5.19 6.10 33.22
C PRO A 165 4.57 5.86 31.84
N LEU A 166 4.91 6.72 30.88
CA LEU A 166 4.36 6.65 29.53
C LEU A 166 4.96 5.47 28.73
N ASP A 167 4.15 4.95 27.80
CA ASP A 167 4.57 3.88 26.90
C ASP A 167 5.56 4.41 25.86
N SER A 168 6.75 3.81 25.79
CA SER A 168 7.81 4.25 24.88
C SER A 168 7.50 3.98 23.40
N TYR A 169 6.50 3.15 23.08
CA TYR A 169 6.13 2.84 21.70
C TYR A 169 5.09 3.77 21.07
N SER A 170 4.27 4.45 21.89
CA SER A 170 3.01 5.00 21.39
C SER A 170 2.66 6.37 21.95
N MET A 171 3.38 6.89 22.94
CA MET A 171 2.95 8.06 23.71
C MET A 171 3.95 9.21 23.61
N GLU A 172 3.39 10.39 23.38
CA GLU A 172 4.14 11.64 23.37
C GLU A 172 4.57 12.00 24.79
N GLN A 173 5.81 12.46 24.89
CA GLN A 173 6.35 13.01 26.12
C GLN A 173 6.54 14.50 25.90
N SER A 174 5.44 15.27 25.92
CA SER A 174 5.34 16.74 25.91
C SER A 174 6.52 17.48 25.26
N ALA A 175 6.28 18.19 24.16
CA ALA A 175 7.23 19.08 23.43
C ALA A 175 8.05 20.11 24.28
N LYS A 176 7.85 20.16 25.59
CA LYS A 176 8.62 20.98 26.54
C LYS A 176 10.01 20.40 26.79
N PRO A 177 11.05 21.24 26.84
CA PRO A 177 12.39 20.79 27.18
C PRO A 177 12.42 20.17 28.58
N PRO A 178 13.30 19.16 28.80
CA PRO A 178 13.34 18.36 30.03
C PRO A 178 13.50 19.17 31.32
N TYR A 179 13.97 20.41 31.24
CA TYR A 179 14.13 21.31 32.39
C TYR A 179 12.81 21.83 32.99
N PHE A 180 11.68 21.76 32.27
CA PHE A 180 10.40 22.34 32.72
C PHE A 180 9.39 21.31 33.25
N MET A 181 9.71 20.02 33.28
CA MET A 181 8.82 19.02 33.85
C MET A 181 9.50 18.31 35.02
N PRO A 182 8.92 18.37 36.24
CA PRO A 182 9.44 17.60 37.37
C PRO A 182 9.44 16.12 37.01
N SER A 183 10.47 15.38 37.46
CA SER A 183 10.44 13.92 37.38
C SER A 183 9.23 13.43 38.15
N HIS A 184 8.30 12.77 37.48
CA HIS A 184 7.20 12.11 38.18
C HIS A 184 7.79 10.93 38.95
N ASP A 185 7.89 11.12 40.25
CA ASP A 185 8.33 10.10 41.20
C ASP A 185 7.19 9.18 41.62
N TYR A 186 6.14 9.06 40.79
CA TYR A 186 4.99 8.21 41.07
C TYR A 186 4.57 7.41 39.84
N VAL A 187 4.35 6.11 40.01
CA VAL A 187 3.57 5.29 39.07
C VAL A 187 2.09 5.57 39.32
N ARG A 188 1.32 5.80 38.25
CA ARG A 188 -0.08 6.23 38.33
C ARG A 188 -0.98 5.47 37.38
N SER A 189 -2.18 5.17 37.83
CA SER A 189 -3.18 4.44 37.04
C SER A 189 -4.61 4.86 37.40
N LEU A 190 -5.42 5.04 36.37
CA LEU A 190 -6.85 5.27 36.47
C LEU A 190 -7.59 3.95 36.24
N ILE A 191 -8.41 3.56 37.20
CA ILE A 191 -9.13 2.29 37.21
C ILE A 191 -10.64 2.56 37.16
N PHE A 192 -11.29 2.03 36.13
CA PHE A 192 -12.74 2.01 36.02
C PHE A 192 -13.23 0.63 36.42
N SER A 193 -13.96 0.52 37.52
CA SER A 193 -14.45 -0.75 38.03
C SER A 193 -15.81 -0.60 38.69
N ILE A 194 -16.72 -1.51 38.39
CA ILE A 194 -18.04 -1.57 39.06
C ILE A 194 -17.88 -2.10 40.48
N GLN A 195 -17.04 -3.13 40.66
CA GLN A 195 -16.66 -3.63 41.97
C GLN A 195 -15.49 -2.79 42.51
N PRO A 196 -15.54 -2.31 43.75
CA PRO A 196 -14.43 -1.58 44.35
C PRO A 196 -13.13 -2.40 44.31
N PRO A 197 -12.00 -1.81 43.90
CA PRO A 197 -10.70 -2.44 44.03
C PRO A 197 -10.33 -2.62 45.51
N GLU A 198 -9.90 -3.83 45.88
CA GLU A 198 -9.37 -4.16 47.20
C GLU A 198 -7.85 -3.94 47.26
N SER A 199 -7.13 -4.43 46.23
CA SER A 199 -5.69 -4.22 46.10
C SER A 199 -5.30 -3.85 44.68
N VAL A 200 -4.30 -2.96 44.55
CA VAL A 200 -3.76 -2.51 43.28
C VAL A 200 -2.24 -2.54 43.37
N ILE A 201 -1.61 -3.29 42.46
CA ILE A 201 -0.16 -3.51 42.46
C ILE A 201 0.40 -3.18 41.07
N ALA A 202 1.41 -2.32 41.02
CA ALA A 202 2.22 -2.10 39.82
C ALA A 202 3.45 -3.01 39.86
N ARG A 203 3.64 -3.82 38.82
CA ARG A 203 4.77 -4.75 38.68
C ARG A 203 5.73 -4.21 37.63
N LEU A 204 6.99 -4.05 38.01
CA LEU A 204 8.07 -3.57 37.15
C LEU A 204 8.94 -4.74 36.70
N TYR A 205 9.27 -4.77 35.41
CA TYR A 205 10.01 -5.84 34.76
C TYR A 205 11.21 -5.30 34.01
N GLU A 206 12.30 -6.05 34.03
CA GLU A 206 13.35 -5.95 33.02
C GLU A 206 13.01 -6.87 31.85
N THR A 207 13.16 -6.35 30.63
CA THR A 207 12.90 -7.06 29.38
C THR A 207 14.22 -7.29 28.66
N THR A 208 14.87 -8.42 28.92
CA THR A 208 16.14 -8.81 28.30
C THR A 208 15.92 -9.98 27.35
N LEU A 209 16.25 -9.80 26.05
CA LEU A 209 16.09 -10.83 25.01
C LEU A 209 14.66 -11.44 24.94
N GLY A 210 13.64 -10.65 25.25
CA GLY A 210 12.23 -11.07 25.23
C GLY A 210 11.76 -11.86 26.46
N LYS A 211 12.61 -12.02 27.48
CA LYS A 211 12.20 -12.56 28.79
C LYS A 211 11.86 -11.42 29.75
N LEU A 212 10.80 -11.62 30.53
CA LEU A 212 10.37 -10.68 31.57
C LEU A 212 10.92 -11.14 32.92
N HIS A 213 11.78 -10.32 33.52
CA HIS A 213 12.31 -10.53 34.86
C HIS A 213 11.67 -9.52 35.81
N LEU A 214 10.90 -9.97 36.81
CA LEU A 214 10.28 -9.10 37.80
C LEU A 214 11.36 -8.43 38.66
N LEU A 215 11.33 -7.10 38.74
CA LEU A 215 12.28 -6.30 39.51
C LEU A 215 11.68 -5.84 40.84
N GLU A 216 10.46 -5.32 40.80
CA GLU A 216 9.82 -4.66 41.94
C GLU A 216 8.29 -4.78 41.82
N GLU A 217 7.62 -4.96 42.95
CA GLU A 217 6.18 -4.83 43.08
C GLU A 217 5.88 -3.62 43.96
N LEU A 218 5.09 -2.69 43.44
CA LEU A 218 4.71 -1.46 44.12
C LEU A 218 3.24 -1.53 44.49
N GLU A 219 2.94 -1.57 45.78
CA GLU A 219 1.59 -1.38 46.27
C GLU A 219 1.14 0.06 45.99
N MET A 220 -0.01 0.21 45.33
CA MET A 220 -0.54 1.51 44.95
C MET A 220 -1.59 1.96 45.95
N VAL A 221 -1.53 3.24 46.33
CA VAL A 221 -2.45 3.86 47.30
C VAL A 221 -3.52 4.64 46.54
N LEU A 222 -4.76 4.54 47.00
CA LEU A 222 -5.88 5.30 46.45
C LEU A 222 -5.67 6.79 46.73
N LYS A 223 -5.56 7.60 45.66
CA LYS A 223 -5.38 9.06 45.75
C LYS A 223 -6.71 9.81 45.61
N MET A 224 -7.55 9.36 44.70
CA MET A 224 -8.82 10.02 44.39
C MET A 224 -9.85 8.99 43.97
N LYS A 225 -11.10 9.21 44.38
CA LYS A 225 -12.27 8.45 43.95
C LYS A 225 -13.31 9.42 43.41
N THR A 226 -13.83 9.14 42.22
CA THR A 226 -14.90 9.94 41.61
C THR A 226 -16.11 9.05 41.37
N GLY A 227 -17.24 9.42 41.97
CA GLY A 227 -18.44 8.58 41.95
C GLY A 227 -18.18 7.20 42.57
N ASN A 228 -18.86 6.18 42.05
CA ASN A 228 -18.78 4.81 42.57
C ASN A 228 -17.87 3.89 41.75
N SER A 229 -17.36 4.34 40.60
CA SER A 229 -16.73 3.45 39.62
C SER A 229 -15.37 3.88 39.11
N VAL A 230 -14.87 5.06 39.50
CA VAL A 230 -13.59 5.59 39.00
C VAL A 230 -12.64 5.84 40.16
N TYR A 231 -11.45 5.25 40.07
CA TYR A 231 -10.43 5.26 41.12
C TYR A 231 -9.07 5.62 40.54
N MET A 232 -8.37 6.57 41.16
CA MET A 232 -7.01 6.95 40.81
C MET A 232 -6.05 6.45 41.87
N TYR A 233 -5.11 5.61 41.46
CA TYR A 233 -4.10 5.02 42.34
C TYR A 233 -2.72 5.56 41.98
N GLU A 234 -1.88 5.78 43.00
CA GLU A 234 -0.49 6.17 42.82
C GLU A 234 0.45 5.41 43.78
N SER A 235 1.68 5.17 43.35
CA SER A 235 2.73 4.61 44.20
C SER A 235 4.05 5.33 43.95
N PRO A 236 4.79 5.75 44.98
CA PRO A 236 6.10 6.37 44.79
C PRO A 236 7.08 5.36 44.18
N TRP A 237 7.92 5.83 43.25
CA TRP A 237 9.00 5.03 42.68
C TRP A 237 10.28 5.86 42.54
N GLN A 238 11.42 5.20 42.47
CA GLN A 238 12.71 5.87 42.24
C GLN A 238 13.09 5.71 40.77
N SER A 239 12.67 6.66 39.94
CA SER A 239 12.92 6.66 38.49
C SER A 239 14.41 6.53 38.14
N ALA A 240 15.31 7.05 38.98
CA ALA A 240 16.76 6.95 38.83
C ALA A 240 17.32 5.51 38.81
N LYS A 241 16.57 4.52 39.33
CA LYS A 241 16.96 3.09 39.25
C LYS A 241 16.77 2.52 37.84
N TYR A 242 15.92 3.14 37.04
CA TYR A 242 15.45 2.64 35.75
C TYR A 242 16.07 3.43 34.58
N ILE A 243 17.32 3.86 34.74
CA ILE A 243 18.09 4.52 33.68
C ILE A 243 18.37 3.51 32.57
N ASP A 244 17.64 3.67 31.47
CA ASP A 244 17.59 2.71 30.38
C ASP A 244 18.76 2.86 29.40
N SER A 245 19.51 1.77 29.20
CA SER A 245 20.51 1.68 28.13
C SER A 245 19.84 1.58 26.75
N ALA A 246 18.70 0.89 26.69
CA ALA A 246 17.87 0.68 25.50
C ALA A 246 16.40 1.07 25.74
N ASN A 247 15.72 1.58 24.71
CA ASN A 247 14.40 2.24 24.77
C ASN A 247 13.23 1.39 25.32
N THR A 248 13.45 0.08 25.47
CA THR A 248 12.44 -0.91 25.88
C THR A 248 12.99 -1.86 26.94
N GLN A 249 14.06 -1.46 27.64
CA GLN A 249 14.69 -2.30 28.65
C GLN A 249 13.74 -2.58 29.81
N TYR A 250 12.92 -1.60 30.20
CA TYR A 250 11.99 -1.74 31.31
C TYR A 250 10.55 -1.72 30.82
N SER A 251 9.72 -2.53 31.48
CA SER A 251 8.29 -2.59 31.24
C SER A 251 7.53 -2.67 32.56
N TYR A 252 6.27 -2.29 32.57
CA TYR A 252 5.41 -2.41 33.74
C TYR A 252 4.00 -2.86 33.36
N LYS A 253 3.30 -3.44 34.34
CA LYS A 253 1.86 -3.68 34.25
C LYS A 253 1.21 -3.41 35.61
N VAL A 254 -0.05 -3.03 35.59
CA VAL A 254 -0.86 -2.82 36.80
C VAL A 254 -1.86 -3.96 36.92
N SER A 255 -1.92 -4.61 38.07
CA SER A 255 -2.90 -5.63 38.39
C SER A 255 -3.81 -5.14 39.52
N VAL A 256 -5.09 -5.44 39.39
CA VAL A 256 -6.16 -5.04 40.29
C VAL A 256 -6.86 -6.28 40.79
N VAL A 257 -7.05 -6.41 42.10
CA VAL A 257 -7.92 -7.40 42.72
C VAL A 257 -9.12 -6.65 43.27
N ASP A 258 -10.32 -7.02 42.82
CA ASP A 258 -11.56 -6.45 43.36
C ASP A 258 -12.02 -7.16 44.65
N VAL A 259 -13.00 -6.58 45.33
CA VAL A 259 -13.62 -7.16 46.55
C VAL A 259 -14.27 -8.54 46.32
N ALA A 260 -14.49 -8.96 45.07
CA ALA A 260 -14.98 -10.28 44.74
C ALA A 260 -13.83 -11.27 44.48
N GLY A 261 -12.58 -10.87 44.69
CA GLY A 261 -11.37 -11.65 44.47
C GLY A 261 -10.99 -11.79 42.99
N LYS A 262 -11.63 -11.06 42.07
CA LYS A 262 -11.32 -11.12 40.65
C LYS A 262 -10.07 -10.30 40.35
N VAL A 263 -9.09 -10.96 39.74
CA VAL A 263 -7.85 -10.34 39.28
C VAL A 263 -8.02 -9.85 37.84
N THR A 264 -7.74 -8.57 37.59
CA THR A 264 -7.68 -7.97 36.25
C THR A 264 -6.34 -7.29 36.06
N GLU A 265 -5.74 -7.40 34.87
CA GLU A 265 -4.41 -6.88 34.60
C GLU A 265 -4.39 -5.98 33.37
N SER A 266 -3.57 -4.93 33.40
CA SER A 266 -3.32 -4.09 32.24
C SER A 266 -2.43 -4.80 31.21
N SER A 267 -2.43 -4.30 29.98
CA SER A 267 -1.40 -4.65 29.02
C SER A 267 -0.01 -4.30 29.55
N LEU A 268 1.00 -5.10 29.19
CA LEU A 268 2.39 -4.78 29.46
C LEU A 268 2.80 -3.52 28.67
N ARG A 269 3.44 -2.56 29.33
CA ARG A 269 3.91 -1.32 28.69
C ARG A 269 5.40 -1.15 28.91
N SER A 270 6.14 -0.94 27.83
CA SER A 270 7.56 -0.57 27.94
C SER A 270 7.67 0.92 28.23
N PHE A 271 8.65 1.32 29.04
CA PHE A 271 8.87 2.72 29.36
C PHE A 271 10.36 3.05 29.34
N SER A 272 10.66 4.34 29.19
CA SER A 272 12.01 4.89 29.24
C SER A 272 12.00 6.14 30.10
N VAL A 273 12.79 6.13 31.17
CA VAL A 273 12.97 7.32 32.03
C VAL A 273 13.76 8.39 31.28
N GLN A 274 14.67 7.97 30.39
CA GLN A 274 15.42 8.85 29.50
C GLN A 274 14.64 9.38 28.31
N ARG A 275 13.33 9.13 28.26
CA ARG A 275 12.44 9.65 27.22
C ARG A 275 12.75 9.18 25.79
N LYS A 276 13.30 7.96 25.67
CA LYS A 276 13.60 7.38 24.37
C LYS A 276 12.36 6.73 23.77
N VAL A 277 11.94 7.23 22.61
CA VAL A 277 10.88 6.62 21.81
C VAL A 277 11.40 5.36 21.11
N SER A 278 10.65 4.26 21.20
CA SER A 278 10.96 3.00 20.53
C SER A 278 10.22 2.88 19.20
N LYS A 279 10.83 2.19 18.24
CA LYS A 279 10.18 1.89 16.96
C LYS A 279 9.26 0.69 17.12
N LEU A 280 7.97 0.90 16.87
CA LEU A 280 6.98 -0.17 16.83
C LEU A 280 7.28 -1.11 15.63
N LYS A 281 7.26 -2.42 15.88
CA LYS A 281 7.36 -3.41 14.80
C LYS A 281 6.04 -3.48 14.05
N LYS A 282 6.02 -2.89 12.86
CA LYS A 282 4.86 -2.89 11.96
C LYS A 282 4.92 -4.04 10.98
N THR A 283 3.76 -4.61 10.67
CA THR A 283 3.55 -5.50 9.53
C THR A 283 3.65 -4.70 8.21
N TRP A 284 3.80 -5.40 7.09
CA TRP A 284 3.81 -4.75 5.77
C TRP A 284 2.54 -3.96 5.48
N THR A 285 1.37 -4.45 5.91
CA THR A 285 0.09 -3.75 5.72
C THR A 285 0.02 -2.48 6.56
N GLU A 286 0.44 -2.53 7.82
CA GLU A 286 0.52 -1.36 8.71
C GLU A 286 1.50 -0.32 8.18
N PHE A 287 2.66 -0.74 7.67
CA PHE A 287 3.63 0.15 7.03
C PHE A 287 3.06 0.85 5.80
N LEU A 288 2.39 0.08 4.92
CA LEU A 288 1.77 0.62 3.71
C LEU A 288 0.71 1.66 4.02
N VAL A 289 0.01 1.56 5.16
CA VAL A 289 -1.07 2.49 5.48
C VAL A 289 -0.66 3.66 6.37
N MET A 290 0.29 3.46 7.27
CA MET A 290 0.70 4.50 8.23
C MET A 290 1.97 5.24 7.85
N ASP A 291 2.89 4.64 7.09
CA ASP A 291 4.23 5.19 6.86
C ASP A 291 4.49 5.55 5.38
N LEU A 292 3.68 5.04 4.45
CA LEU A 292 3.80 5.35 3.03
C LEU A 292 2.91 6.53 2.65
N LEU A 293 3.52 7.61 2.16
CA LEU A 293 2.81 8.72 1.53
C LEU A 293 2.38 8.33 0.11
N TRP A 294 1.15 7.83 -0.02
CA TRP A 294 0.60 7.32 -1.28
C TRP A 294 0.59 8.34 -2.41
N GLU A 295 0.41 9.63 -2.12
CA GLU A 295 0.51 10.69 -3.11
C GLU A 295 1.87 10.69 -3.83
N ARG A 296 2.97 10.60 -3.05
CA ARG A 296 4.33 10.52 -3.60
C ARG A 296 4.58 9.19 -4.26
N ALA A 297 4.13 8.10 -3.64
CA ALA A 297 4.26 6.76 -4.18
C ALA A 297 3.58 6.64 -5.55
N PHE A 298 2.40 7.25 -5.70
CA PHE A 298 1.66 7.24 -6.96
C PHE A 298 2.45 7.90 -8.09
N VAL A 299 3.04 9.08 -7.87
CA VAL A 299 3.90 9.74 -8.87
C VAL A 299 5.06 8.83 -9.28
N VAL A 300 5.73 8.21 -8.31
CA VAL A 300 6.89 7.33 -8.57
C VAL A 300 6.46 6.11 -9.36
N LEU A 301 5.42 5.39 -8.92
CA LEU A 301 4.91 4.19 -9.57
C LEU A 301 4.41 4.48 -11.00
N LEU A 302 3.69 5.59 -11.18
CA LEU A 302 3.22 6.02 -12.49
C LEU A 302 4.38 6.28 -13.45
N ARG A 303 5.39 7.06 -13.02
CA ARG A 303 6.58 7.32 -13.84
C ARG A 303 7.34 6.04 -14.16
N LEU A 304 7.48 5.14 -13.17
CA LEU A 304 8.17 3.87 -13.34
C LEU A 304 7.44 2.98 -14.37
N ALA A 305 6.12 2.93 -14.33
CA ALA A 305 5.31 2.23 -15.34
C ALA A 305 5.51 2.83 -16.75
N LEU A 306 5.43 4.16 -16.89
CA LEU A 306 5.60 4.83 -18.18
C LEU A 306 7.02 4.64 -18.75
N ILE A 307 8.06 4.75 -17.91
CA ILE A 307 9.45 4.48 -18.29
C ILE A 307 9.61 3.02 -18.70
N LEU A 308 9.04 2.08 -17.94
CA LEU A 308 9.08 0.66 -18.26
C LEU A 308 8.45 0.41 -19.64
N PHE A 309 7.26 0.94 -19.90
CA PHE A 309 6.65 0.82 -21.22
C PHE A 309 7.53 1.44 -22.32
N PHE A 310 8.06 2.65 -22.11
CA PHE A 310 8.95 3.29 -23.09
C PHE A 310 10.18 2.42 -23.42
N ILE A 311 10.84 1.86 -22.40
CA ILE A 311 12.01 0.97 -22.57
C ILE A 311 11.61 -0.32 -23.27
N LEU A 312 10.45 -0.90 -22.95
CA LEU A 312 9.97 -2.14 -23.54
C LEU A 312 9.53 -1.98 -25.01
N PHE A 313 9.14 -0.78 -25.45
CA PHE A 313 8.62 -0.55 -26.81
C PHE A 313 9.59 0.12 -27.76
N ILE A 314 10.22 1.20 -27.32
CA ILE A 314 11.02 2.05 -28.20
C ILE A 314 12.40 1.44 -28.41
N CYS A 315 13.06 0.99 -27.34
CA CYS A 315 14.42 0.44 -27.44
C CYS A 315 14.47 -0.81 -28.35
N PRO A 316 13.59 -1.83 -28.21
CA PRO A 316 13.64 -3.01 -29.06
C PRO A 316 13.25 -2.72 -30.50
N LYS A 317 12.31 -1.78 -30.75
CA LYS A 317 11.95 -1.36 -32.10
C LYS A 317 13.10 -0.64 -32.81
N PHE A 318 13.84 0.21 -32.08
CA PHE A 318 15.00 0.90 -32.62
C PHE A 318 16.12 -0.08 -32.99
N ILE A 319 16.39 -1.06 -32.11
CA ILE A 319 17.34 -2.14 -32.38
C ILE A 319 16.88 -2.98 -33.57
N LEU A 320 15.59 -3.33 -33.65
CA LEU A 320 15.03 -4.07 -34.78
C LEU A 320 15.23 -3.30 -36.09
N HIS A 321 14.92 -2.00 -36.12
CA HIS A 321 15.11 -1.16 -37.30
C HIS A 321 16.58 -1.14 -37.75
N PHE A 322 17.52 -1.01 -36.80
CA PHE A 322 18.95 -1.06 -37.10
C PHE A 322 19.41 -2.45 -37.60
N LEU A 323 18.91 -3.55 -37.03
CA LEU A 323 19.25 -4.90 -37.46
C LEU A 323 18.68 -5.23 -38.84
N LEU A 324 17.45 -4.79 -39.13
CA LEU A 324 16.81 -4.95 -40.44
C LEU A 324 17.49 -4.10 -41.51
N GLY A 325 17.82 -2.84 -41.21
CA GLY A 325 18.51 -1.94 -42.15
C GLY A 325 19.90 -2.46 -42.58
N ASN A 326 20.54 -3.27 -41.73
CA ASN A 326 21.83 -3.90 -42.03
C ASN A 326 21.70 -5.34 -42.59
N GLY A 327 20.49 -5.87 -42.76
CA GLY A 327 20.25 -7.25 -43.20
C GLY A 327 20.72 -8.34 -42.21
N ARG A 328 21.00 -7.98 -40.95
CA ARG A 328 21.62 -8.87 -39.94
C ARG A 328 20.62 -9.58 -39.04
N TYR A 329 19.35 -9.19 -39.08
CA TYR A 329 18.33 -9.68 -38.15
C TYR A 329 18.13 -11.21 -38.20
N GLU A 330 17.94 -11.76 -39.40
CA GLU A 330 17.70 -13.20 -39.58
C GLU A 330 18.92 -14.03 -39.18
N GLN A 331 20.11 -13.61 -39.61
CA GLN A 331 21.37 -14.29 -39.26
C GLN A 331 21.64 -14.24 -37.76
N TRP A 332 21.41 -13.09 -37.11
CA TRP A 332 21.56 -12.95 -35.66
C TRP A 332 20.57 -13.83 -34.89
N SER A 333 19.30 -13.82 -35.28
CA SER A 333 18.25 -14.61 -34.64
C SER A 333 18.49 -16.11 -34.81
N TYR A 334 18.86 -16.57 -36.00
CA TYR A 334 19.17 -17.98 -36.25
C TYR A 334 20.40 -18.45 -35.45
N ASN A 335 21.44 -17.62 -35.36
CA ASN A 335 22.63 -17.93 -34.57
C ASN A 335 22.34 -18.09 -33.06
N LEU A 336 21.31 -17.42 -32.52
CA LEU A 336 20.91 -17.56 -31.12
C LEU A 336 20.33 -18.95 -30.80
N PHE A 337 19.63 -19.55 -31.76
CA PHE A 337 18.94 -20.84 -31.59
C PHE A 337 19.70 -22.04 -32.17
N ARG A 338 20.79 -21.82 -32.92
CA ARG A 338 21.59 -22.91 -33.51
C ARG A 338 22.02 -23.95 -32.46
N VAL A 339 21.54 -25.18 -32.65
CA VAL A 339 21.69 -26.32 -31.75
C VAL A 339 23.09 -26.93 -31.91
N GLY A 340 24.05 -26.40 -31.16
CA GLY A 340 25.38 -26.98 -31.02
C GLY A 340 25.93 -26.66 -29.64
N SER A 341 25.63 -27.52 -28.65
CA SER A 341 26.25 -27.65 -27.31
C SER A 341 27.16 -26.48 -26.88
N GLN A 342 26.58 -25.33 -26.51
CA GLN A 342 27.32 -24.25 -25.85
C GLN A 342 26.60 -23.82 -24.58
N ARG A 343 27.35 -23.79 -23.47
CA ARG A 343 26.89 -23.45 -22.12
C ARG A 343 26.07 -22.14 -22.12
N LEU A 344 25.02 -22.07 -21.29
CA LEU A 344 24.33 -20.82 -21.01
C LEU A 344 25.33 -19.85 -20.35
N THR A 345 25.81 -18.89 -21.14
CA THR A 345 26.59 -17.76 -20.62
C THR A 345 25.65 -16.61 -20.29
N VAL A 346 26.04 -15.77 -19.32
CA VAL A 346 25.30 -14.54 -18.96
C VAL A 346 25.03 -13.68 -20.20
N ARG A 347 26.01 -13.57 -21.10
CA ARG A 347 25.87 -12.87 -22.39
C ARG A 347 24.72 -13.44 -23.24
N ARG A 348 24.59 -14.77 -23.33
CA ARG A 348 23.53 -15.42 -24.10
C ARG A 348 22.16 -15.20 -23.47
N VAL A 349 22.07 -15.19 -22.14
CA VAL A 349 20.82 -14.84 -21.43
C VAL A 349 20.37 -13.43 -21.79
N PHE A 350 21.25 -12.44 -21.73
CA PHE A 350 20.93 -11.08 -22.16
C PHE A 350 20.52 -10.99 -23.63
N GLN A 351 21.18 -11.73 -24.51
CA GLN A 351 20.82 -11.78 -25.93
C GLN A 351 19.44 -12.41 -26.16
N LEU A 352 19.07 -13.46 -25.42
CA LEU A 352 17.74 -14.08 -25.48
C LEU A 352 16.65 -13.14 -24.96
N ILE A 353 16.92 -12.43 -23.86
CA ILE A 353 16.00 -11.40 -23.32
C ILE A 353 15.81 -10.28 -24.35
N ALA A 354 16.91 -9.75 -24.91
CA ALA A 354 16.84 -8.72 -25.94
C ALA A 354 16.08 -9.22 -27.19
N TRP A 355 16.37 -10.45 -27.63
CA TRP A 355 15.66 -11.07 -28.75
C TRP A 355 14.17 -11.19 -28.48
N PHE A 356 13.74 -11.62 -27.29
CA PHE A 356 12.33 -11.75 -26.93
C PHE A 356 11.57 -10.43 -27.12
N PHE A 357 12.15 -9.33 -26.62
CA PHE A 357 11.54 -8.00 -26.76
C PHE A 357 11.58 -7.47 -28.20
N ILE A 358 12.67 -7.72 -28.93
CA ILE A 358 12.77 -7.36 -30.36
C ILE A 358 11.71 -8.10 -31.17
N GLN A 359 11.53 -9.39 -30.89
CA GLN A 359 10.59 -10.25 -31.58
C GLN A 359 9.14 -9.79 -31.36
N GLY A 360 8.81 -9.32 -30.15
CA GLY A 360 7.55 -8.67 -29.84
C GLY A 360 7.23 -7.42 -30.68
N CYS A 361 8.26 -6.76 -31.22
CA CYS A 361 8.14 -5.53 -32.03
C CYS A 361 8.13 -5.77 -33.55
N THR A 362 8.23 -7.03 -34.00
CA THR A 362 8.31 -7.38 -35.43
C THR A 362 7.01 -7.12 -36.19
N ARG A 363 5.87 -7.32 -35.54
CA ARG A 363 4.55 -7.08 -36.11
C ARG A 363 4.21 -5.59 -36.01
N THR A 364 4.51 -4.84 -37.07
CA THR A 364 4.37 -3.37 -37.10
C THR A 364 2.94 -2.89 -36.78
N LEU A 365 1.91 -3.61 -37.22
CA LEU A 365 0.51 -3.23 -36.94
C LEU A 365 0.20 -3.32 -35.43
N ILE A 366 0.49 -4.47 -34.81
CA ILE A 366 0.30 -4.67 -33.36
C ILE A 366 1.14 -3.68 -32.55
N TRP A 367 2.37 -3.42 -32.98
CA TRP A 367 3.24 -2.44 -32.32
C TRP A 367 2.65 -1.02 -32.36
N TRP A 368 2.09 -0.59 -33.51
CA TRP A 368 1.40 0.70 -33.61
C TRP A 368 0.15 0.76 -32.73
N GLU A 369 -0.62 -0.33 -32.63
CA GLU A 369 -1.76 -0.42 -31.70
C GLU A 369 -1.30 -0.23 -30.24
N GLN A 370 -0.23 -0.90 -29.81
CA GLN A 370 0.33 -0.76 -28.47
C GLN A 370 0.81 0.67 -28.18
N VAL A 371 1.51 1.29 -29.14
CA VAL A 371 1.97 2.69 -29.02
C VAL A 371 0.78 3.64 -28.95
N PHE A 372 -0.25 3.43 -29.78
CA PHE A 372 -1.46 4.24 -29.77
C PHE A 372 -2.17 4.16 -28.41
N ILE A 373 -2.29 2.96 -27.83
CA ILE A 373 -2.87 2.77 -26.49
C ILE A 373 -2.08 3.57 -25.45
N LEU A 374 -0.75 3.47 -25.45
CA LEU A 374 0.08 4.21 -24.50
C LEU A 374 -0.04 5.73 -24.66
N LEU A 375 -0.03 6.22 -25.90
CA LEU A 375 -0.22 7.64 -26.19
C LEU A 375 -1.61 8.11 -25.75
N TRP A 376 -2.65 7.32 -26.01
CA TRP A 376 -4.00 7.61 -25.56
C TRP A 376 -4.09 7.70 -24.04
N LEU A 377 -3.49 6.76 -23.31
CA LEU A 377 -3.52 6.76 -21.83
C LEU A 377 -2.83 7.98 -21.22
N VAL A 378 -1.86 8.57 -21.92
CA VAL A 378 -1.14 9.76 -21.43
C VAL A 378 -1.83 11.06 -21.85
N LEU A 379 -2.38 11.11 -23.06
CA LEU A 379 -2.87 12.36 -23.68
C LEU A 379 -4.39 12.53 -23.63
N CYS A 380 -5.13 11.43 -23.61
CA CYS A 380 -6.58 11.42 -23.77
C CYS A 380 -7.28 10.95 -22.48
N PRO A 381 -8.59 11.23 -22.35
CA PRO A 381 -9.41 10.67 -21.29
C PRO A 381 -9.46 9.14 -21.37
N TRP A 382 -9.38 8.49 -20.22
CA TRP A 382 -9.50 7.04 -20.09
C TRP A 382 -10.96 6.62 -20.25
N PHE A 383 -11.85 7.28 -19.50
CA PHE A 383 -13.29 7.07 -19.59
C PHE A 383 -14.11 8.25 -19.04
N TRP A 384 -15.39 8.26 -19.40
CA TRP A 384 -16.41 9.16 -18.88
C TRP A 384 -17.29 8.46 -17.87
N GLY A 385 -17.74 9.20 -16.86
CA GLY A 385 -18.58 8.64 -15.82
C GLY A 385 -19.26 9.67 -14.92
N GLN A 386 -20.25 9.18 -14.19
CA GLN A 386 -20.93 9.90 -13.11
C GLN A 386 -20.04 9.89 -11.87
N VAL A 387 -19.17 10.89 -11.76
CA VAL A 387 -18.24 11.02 -10.64
C VAL A 387 -18.85 11.76 -9.44
N LEU A 388 -19.83 12.63 -9.69
CA LEU A 388 -20.61 13.30 -8.64
C LEU A 388 -21.95 12.56 -8.42
N GLY A 389 -22.79 13.08 -7.51
CA GLY A 389 -24.13 12.56 -7.26
C GLY A 389 -25.05 12.56 -8.50
N ASP A 390 -26.24 11.99 -8.37
CA ASP A 390 -27.21 12.00 -9.47
C ASP A 390 -27.63 13.43 -9.83
N GLY A 391 -27.77 13.71 -11.13
CA GLY A 391 -28.14 15.03 -11.66
C GLY A 391 -26.98 15.97 -12.00
N TYR A 392 -25.73 15.57 -11.72
CA TYR A 392 -24.54 16.31 -12.15
C TYR A 392 -24.07 15.90 -13.55
N PRO A 393 -23.40 16.79 -14.31
CA PRO A 393 -22.77 16.46 -15.58
C PRO A 393 -21.75 15.32 -15.47
N LEU A 394 -21.50 14.65 -16.61
CA LEU A 394 -20.47 13.62 -16.68
C LEU A 394 -19.09 14.24 -16.52
N GLY A 395 -18.26 13.61 -15.68
CA GLY A 395 -16.84 13.88 -15.59
C GLY A 395 -16.06 12.99 -16.55
N PHE A 396 -14.83 13.40 -16.86
CA PHE A 396 -13.89 12.55 -17.59
C PHE A 396 -12.63 12.33 -16.76
N MET A 397 -12.20 11.07 -16.72
CA MET A 397 -11.01 10.65 -15.98
C MET A 397 -9.80 10.67 -16.90
N SER A 398 -8.70 11.24 -16.41
CA SER A 398 -7.38 11.20 -17.04
C SER A 398 -6.35 10.65 -16.06
N ILE A 399 -5.12 10.46 -16.53
CA ILE A 399 -3.99 10.02 -15.72
C ILE A 399 -3.67 10.96 -14.53
N ARG A 400 -4.16 12.22 -14.58
CA ARG A 400 -3.96 13.23 -13.53
C ARG A 400 -5.12 13.35 -12.54
N GLY A 401 -6.25 12.73 -12.84
CA GLY A 401 -7.45 12.83 -12.01
C GLY A 401 -8.71 13.03 -12.85
N TRP A 402 -9.78 13.38 -12.16
CA TRP A 402 -11.06 13.72 -12.76
C TRP A 402 -11.11 15.19 -13.16
N MET A 403 -11.68 15.43 -14.33
CA MET A 403 -12.10 16.74 -14.81
C MET A 403 -13.62 16.79 -14.79
N VAL A 404 -14.17 17.75 -14.03
CA VAL A 404 -15.61 17.81 -13.73
C VAL A 404 -16.11 19.24 -13.84
N GLN A 405 -17.26 19.37 -14.48
CA GLN A 405 -18.04 20.60 -14.51
C GLN A 405 -19.25 20.42 -13.60
N VAL A 406 -19.40 21.28 -12.60
CA VAL A 406 -20.49 21.17 -11.62
C VAL A 406 -21.82 21.60 -12.24
N ASN A 407 -21.82 22.76 -12.91
CA ASN A 407 -22.93 23.30 -13.70
C ASN A 407 -22.37 23.90 -15.01
N ASP A 408 -23.21 24.11 -16.03
CA ASP A 408 -22.79 24.67 -17.33
C ASP A 408 -22.07 26.03 -17.24
N SER A 409 -22.33 26.80 -16.19
CA SER A 409 -21.71 28.10 -15.92
C SER A 409 -20.48 28.03 -15.00
N SER A 410 -20.17 26.87 -14.42
CA SER A 410 -19.05 26.70 -13.50
C SER A 410 -17.74 26.43 -14.26
N PRO A 411 -16.58 26.88 -13.73
CA PRO A 411 -15.30 26.50 -14.28
C PRO A 411 -15.11 24.98 -14.21
N LEU A 412 -14.32 24.45 -15.15
CA LEU A 412 -13.91 23.05 -15.13
C LEU A 412 -12.92 22.86 -13.97
N TYR A 413 -13.26 21.97 -13.04
CA TYR A 413 -12.38 21.57 -11.96
C TYR A 413 -11.51 20.41 -12.43
N ASN A 414 -10.20 20.56 -12.30
CA ASN A 414 -9.21 19.59 -12.78
C ASN A 414 -8.56 18.84 -11.61
N ASP A 415 -7.91 17.72 -11.94
CA ASP A 415 -7.06 16.93 -11.05
C ASP A 415 -7.75 16.45 -9.75
N LEU A 416 -9.08 16.28 -9.80
CA LEU A 416 -9.86 15.83 -8.65
C LEU A 416 -9.64 14.34 -8.39
N GLY A 417 -9.62 13.97 -7.11
CA GLY A 417 -9.39 12.58 -6.69
C GLY A 417 -7.94 12.15 -6.91
N TRP A 418 -7.02 13.10 -6.99
CA TRP A 418 -5.60 12.85 -6.86
C TRP A 418 -5.24 12.80 -5.36
N PRO A 419 -4.70 11.69 -4.81
CA PRO A 419 -4.13 10.55 -5.50
C PRO A 419 -5.05 9.31 -5.57
N ASP A 420 -6.32 9.37 -5.17
CA ASP A 420 -7.24 8.20 -5.16
C ASP A 420 -7.28 7.42 -6.47
N ILE A 421 -7.16 8.10 -7.60
CA ILE A 421 -7.11 7.46 -8.91
C ILE A 421 -6.00 6.41 -9.05
N LEU A 422 -5.01 6.37 -8.14
CA LEU A 422 -4.00 5.32 -8.08
C LEU A 422 -4.63 3.92 -8.04
N VAL A 423 -5.79 3.76 -7.39
CA VAL A 423 -6.49 2.46 -7.25
C VAL A 423 -7.08 1.97 -8.57
N ILE A 424 -7.19 2.86 -9.55
CA ILE A 424 -7.64 2.57 -10.91
C ILE A 424 -6.42 2.45 -11.83
N VAL A 425 -5.56 3.48 -11.83
CA VAL A 425 -4.45 3.62 -12.77
C VAL A 425 -3.39 2.55 -12.53
N ILE A 426 -2.89 2.38 -11.30
CA ILE A 426 -1.78 1.46 -11.03
C ILE A 426 -2.18 0.00 -11.32
N PRO A 427 -3.34 -0.50 -10.86
CA PRO A 427 -3.74 -1.87 -11.20
C PRO A 427 -3.94 -2.10 -12.70
N TYR A 428 -4.45 -1.12 -13.45
CA TYR A 428 -4.60 -1.27 -14.89
C TYR A 428 -3.25 -1.34 -15.60
N LEU A 429 -2.31 -0.45 -15.27
CA LEU A 429 -0.99 -0.44 -15.89
C LEU A 429 -0.19 -1.72 -15.57
N TYR A 430 -0.16 -2.15 -14.31
CA TYR A 430 0.70 -3.26 -13.88
C TYR A 430 0.08 -4.66 -13.98
N PHE A 431 -1.24 -4.80 -13.82
CA PHE A 431 -1.91 -6.11 -13.83
C PHE A 431 -2.69 -6.40 -15.11
N VAL A 432 -2.95 -5.39 -15.95
CA VAL A 432 -3.63 -5.59 -17.24
C VAL A 432 -2.68 -5.33 -18.41
N LEU A 433 -2.19 -4.10 -18.58
CA LEU A 433 -1.40 -3.74 -19.76
C LEU A 433 -0.04 -4.43 -19.81
N LEU A 434 0.73 -4.37 -18.72
CA LEU A 434 2.06 -4.98 -18.69
C LEU A 434 2.00 -6.49 -18.98
N PRO A 435 1.15 -7.31 -18.31
CA PRO A 435 1.02 -8.72 -18.63
C PRO A 435 0.50 -8.98 -20.04
N LEU A 436 -0.46 -8.19 -20.54
CA LEU A 436 -0.96 -8.30 -21.91
C LEU A 436 0.18 -8.15 -22.91
N TYR A 437 1.06 -7.18 -22.72
CA TYR A 437 2.20 -6.94 -23.60
C TYR A 437 3.21 -8.09 -23.56
N PHE A 438 3.50 -8.64 -22.37
CA PHE A 438 4.30 -9.85 -22.26
C PHE A 438 3.69 -11.05 -22.99
N LEU A 439 2.37 -11.21 -22.94
CA LEU A 439 1.68 -12.28 -23.66
C LEU A 439 1.78 -12.09 -25.18
N ILE A 440 1.62 -10.87 -25.69
CA ILE A 440 1.78 -10.56 -27.11
C ILE A 440 3.21 -10.85 -27.59
N PHE A 441 4.21 -10.50 -26.79
CA PHE A 441 5.61 -10.79 -27.10
C PHE A 441 5.88 -12.29 -27.09
N THR A 442 5.28 -13.02 -26.14
CA THR A 442 5.37 -14.48 -26.07
C THR A 442 4.72 -15.15 -27.29
N LEU A 443 3.53 -14.69 -27.73
CA LEU A 443 2.90 -15.18 -28.96
C LEU A 443 3.77 -14.91 -30.20
N SER A 444 4.40 -13.73 -30.25
CA SER A 444 5.29 -13.36 -31.37
C SER A 444 6.58 -14.18 -31.38
N ALA A 445 7.12 -14.52 -30.22
CA ALA A 445 8.29 -15.37 -30.05
C ALA A 445 7.98 -16.83 -30.42
N GLU A 446 6.84 -17.34 -29.98
CA GLU A 446 6.38 -18.70 -30.27
C GLU A 446 6.12 -18.91 -31.77
N ASP A 447 5.49 -17.94 -32.45
CA ASP A 447 5.30 -17.95 -33.91
C ASP A 447 6.63 -18.04 -34.68
N PHE A 448 7.68 -17.35 -34.21
CA PHE A 448 9.00 -17.42 -34.83
C PHE A 448 9.71 -18.75 -34.62
N ILE A 449 9.67 -19.29 -33.39
CA ILE A 449 10.27 -20.59 -33.08
C ILE A 449 9.59 -21.69 -33.92
N ASN A 450 8.26 -21.66 -34.02
CA ASN A 450 7.52 -22.60 -34.87
C ASN A 450 7.95 -22.52 -36.34
N LYS A 451 8.21 -21.32 -36.87
CA LYS A 451 8.74 -21.13 -38.23
C LYS A 451 10.15 -21.73 -38.39
N ILE A 452 11.03 -21.53 -37.42
CA ILE A 452 12.37 -22.16 -37.43
C ILE A 452 12.25 -23.69 -37.44
N ASP A 453 11.44 -24.25 -36.55
CA ASP A 453 11.25 -25.70 -36.44
C ASP A 453 10.69 -26.30 -37.75
N GLN A 454 9.76 -25.61 -38.42
CA GLN A 454 9.24 -26.00 -39.73
C GLN A 454 10.31 -25.96 -40.84
N VAL A 455 11.15 -24.93 -40.86
CA VAL A 455 12.24 -24.81 -41.85
C VAL A 455 13.33 -25.87 -41.61
N GLU A 456 13.72 -26.10 -40.36
CA GLU A 456 14.71 -27.14 -40.04
C GLU A 456 14.17 -28.54 -40.34
N SER A 457 12.92 -28.83 -39.97
CA SER A 457 12.30 -30.13 -40.25
C SER A 457 12.12 -30.38 -41.75
N SER A 458 11.75 -29.38 -42.54
CA SER A 458 11.67 -29.48 -44.01
C SER A 458 13.04 -29.63 -44.67
N ALA A 459 14.08 -28.91 -44.21
CA ALA A 459 15.44 -29.06 -44.70
C ALA A 459 16.02 -30.45 -44.37
N VAL A 460 15.74 -30.98 -43.18
CA VAL A 460 16.11 -32.36 -42.79
C VAL A 460 15.37 -33.38 -43.65
N TRP A 461 14.08 -33.16 -43.93
CA TRP A 461 13.30 -34.00 -44.84
C TRP A 461 13.87 -34.02 -46.26
N GLN A 462 14.18 -32.84 -46.84
CA GLN A 462 14.80 -32.75 -48.16
C GLN A 462 16.17 -33.43 -48.22
N LYS A 463 16.96 -33.35 -47.14
CA LYS A 463 18.26 -34.02 -47.05
C LYS A 463 18.10 -35.54 -46.97
N LYS A 464 17.09 -36.04 -46.24
CA LYS A 464 16.74 -37.48 -46.18
C LYS A 464 16.17 -38.01 -47.49
N GLU A 465 15.32 -37.23 -48.18
CA GLU A 465 14.79 -37.60 -49.50
C GLU A 465 15.89 -37.67 -50.56
N LYS A 466 16.81 -36.69 -50.58
CA LYS A 466 17.99 -36.74 -51.45
C LYS A 466 18.86 -37.95 -51.15
N ALA A 467 19.13 -38.25 -49.87
CA ALA A 467 19.90 -39.42 -49.46
C ALA A 467 19.25 -40.74 -49.93
N PHE A 468 17.92 -40.86 -49.79
CA PHE A 468 17.13 -42.01 -50.25
C PHE A 468 17.15 -42.17 -51.78
N ARG A 469 17.11 -41.06 -52.54
CA ARG A 469 17.22 -41.10 -54.01
C ARG A 469 18.62 -41.51 -54.48
N THR A 470 19.68 -41.11 -53.78
CA THR A 470 21.05 -41.57 -54.10
C THR A 470 21.28 -43.04 -53.78
N THR A 471 20.70 -43.60 -52.72
CA THR A 471 20.83 -45.03 -52.41
C THR A 471 19.91 -45.93 -53.25
N SER A 472 18.84 -45.37 -53.83
CA SER A 472 17.92 -46.09 -54.73
C SER A 472 18.49 -46.37 -56.13
N SER A 473 19.61 -45.76 -56.53
CA SER A 473 20.22 -45.98 -57.86
C SER A 473 21.10 -47.25 -57.92
N GLU A 474 21.44 -47.85 -56.78
CA GLU A 474 22.36 -48.99 -56.69
C GLU A 474 21.89 -50.03 -55.65
N ALA A 475 20.64 -50.51 -55.73
CA ALA A 475 20.26 -51.81 -55.15
C ALA A 475 18.82 -52.18 -55.51
N LYS A 476 18.65 -53.09 -56.49
CA LYS A 476 17.48 -53.97 -56.53
C LYS A 476 17.77 -55.19 -55.64
N SER A 477 17.32 -55.18 -54.39
CA SER A 477 16.96 -56.41 -53.69
C SER A 477 16.07 -56.13 -52.47
N SER A 478 15.09 -57.02 -52.32
CA SER A 478 14.04 -57.10 -51.32
C SER A 478 14.54 -57.21 -49.87
N LEU A 479 14.08 -56.33 -48.98
CA LEU A 479 14.03 -56.55 -47.51
C LEU A 479 12.88 -55.72 -46.91
N PRO A 480 12.26 -56.17 -45.80
CA PRO A 480 10.91 -55.79 -45.40
C PRO A 480 10.85 -54.41 -44.73
N TYR A 481 9.73 -53.74 -45.01
CA TYR A 481 9.23 -52.55 -44.34
C TYR A 481 9.18 -52.77 -42.82
N LYS A 482 10.20 -52.28 -42.10
CA LYS A 482 10.18 -52.18 -40.64
C LYS A 482 9.91 -50.72 -40.25
N GLY A 483 8.91 -50.59 -39.38
CA GLY A 483 8.29 -49.38 -38.85
C GLY A 483 9.15 -48.13 -38.79
N LEU A 484 8.54 -47.04 -39.25
CA LEU A 484 8.90 -45.68 -38.86
C LEU A 484 8.91 -45.57 -37.33
N ASP A 485 10.09 -45.62 -36.73
CA ASP A 485 10.32 -44.99 -35.44
C ASP A 485 10.15 -43.48 -35.64
N LYS A 486 8.98 -42.99 -35.24
CA LYS A 486 8.72 -41.60 -34.94
C LYS A 486 9.74 -41.18 -33.88
N GLY A 487 10.83 -40.55 -34.33
CA GLY A 487 11.77 -39.88 -33.43
C GLY A 487 11.01 -39.04 -32.41
N GLU A 488 11.17 -39.39 -31.15
CA GLU A 488 10.62 -38.74 -29.97
C GLU A 488 11.12 -37.30 -29.90
N GLY A 489 10.38 -36.39 -30.53
CA GLY A 489 10.65 -34.95 -30.53
C GLY A 489 9.61 -34.18 -31.34
N GLY A 490 8.41 -34.74 -31.48
CA GLY A 490 7.38 -34.27 -32.39
C GLY A 490 6.67 -32.97 -31.94
N PRO A 491 5.76 -32.46 -32.80
CA PRO A 491 4.97 -31.22 -32.66
C PRO A 491 4.04 -31.15 -31.42
N PHE A 492 4.16 -32.11 -30.50
CA PHE A 492 3.45 -32.15 -29.24
C PHE A 492 3.97 -31.11 -28.23
N ARG A 493 5.27 -30.76 -28.22
CA ARG A 493 5.79 -29.72 -27.30
C ARG A 493 5.23 -28.32 -27.57
N CYS A 494 4.99 -27.96 -28.84
CA CYS A 494 4.45 -26.64 -29.21
C CYS A 494 2.96 -26.45 -28.85
N ARG A 495 2.15 -27.54 -28.78
CA ARG A 495 0.72 -27.42 -28.46
C ARG A 495 0.45 -27.00 -27.01
N TRP A 496 1.25 -27.46 -26.05
CA TRP A 496 1.05 -27.11 -24.62
C TRP A 496 1.44 -25.68 -24.31
N ALA A 497 2.54 -25.18 -24.91
CA ALA A 497 2.97 -23.79 -24.76
C ALA A 497 1.87 -22.82 -25.21
N TRP A 498 1.22 -23.10 -26.34
CA TRP A 498 0.11 -22.29 -26.82
C TRP A 498 -1.09 -22.27 -25.86
N TRP A 499 -1.48 -23.42 -25.29
CA TRP A 499 -2.55 -23.48 -24.30
C TRP A 499 -2.22 -22.69 -23.02
N ILE A 500 -0.97 -22.72 -22.58
CA ILE A 500 -0.51 -21.91 -21.44
C ILE A 500 -0.64 -20.42 -21.76
N ILE A 501 -0.22 -19.99 -22.96
CA ILE A 501 -0.33 -18.59 -23.38
C ILE A 501 -1.80 -18.16 -23.47
N MET A 502 -2.67 -18.99 -24.04
CA MET A 502 -4.12 -18.73 -24.09
C MET A 502 -4.75 -18.68 -22.70
N GLY A 503 -4.31 -19.53 -21.77
CA GLY A 503 -4.68 -19.46 -20.35
C GLY A 503 -4.27 -18.13 -19.71
N GLY A 504 -3.08 -17.62 -20.05
CA GLY A 504 -2.61 -16.30 -19.65
C GLY A 504 -3.49 -15.17 -20.22
N CYS A 505 -3.84 -15.23 -21.52
CA CYS A 505 -4.75 -14.27 -22.14
C CYS A 505 -6.13 -14.27 -21.45
N LEU A 506 -6.67 -15.44 -21.13
CA LEU A 506 -7.92 -15.57 -20.40
C LEU A 506 -7.80 -14.94 -19.00
N LEU A 507 -6.72 -15.19 -18.29
CA LEU A 507 -6.49 -14.62 -16.96
C LEU A 507 -6.47 -13.09 -17.00
N VAL A 508 -5.71 -12.50 -17.93
CA VAL A 508 -5.66 -11.03 -18.11
C VAL A 508 -7.04 -10.48 -18.48
N SER A 509 -7.81 -11.20 -19.31
CA SER A 509 -9.17 -10.81 -19.67
C SER A 509 -10.10 -10.79 -18.47
N VAL A 510 -10.03 -11.79 -17.60
CA VAL A 510 -10.85 -11.87 -16.38
C VAL A 510 -10.50 -10.73 -15.43
N ILE A 511 -9.21 -10.43 -15.25
CA ILE A 511 -8.75 -9.30 -14.44
C ILE A 511 -9.27 -7.97 -15.01
N HIS A 512 -9.12 -7.77 -16.32
CA HIS A 512 -9.60 -6.57 -17.02
C HIS A 512 -11.11 -6.38 -16.91
N ILE A 513 -11.89 -7.44 -17.18
CA ILE A 513 -13.36 -7.41 -17.05
C ILE A 513 -13.76 -7.12 -15.61
N GLY A 514 -13.06 -7.67 -14.62
CA GLY A 514 -13.28 -7.37 -13.20
C GLY A 514 -13.07 -5.89 -12.89
N GLN A 515 -11.98 -5.30 -13.38
CA GLN A 515 -11.70 -3.87 -13.21
C GLN A 515 -12.75 -2.99 -13.90
N VAL A 516 -13.08 -3.27 -15.17
CA VAL A 516 -14.11 -2.56 -15.93
C VAL A 516 -15.46 -2.65 -15.22
N SER A 517 -15.86 -3.82 -14.75
CA SER A 517 -17.12 -4.03 -14.05
C SER A 517 -17.18 -3.24 -12.74
N ALA A 518 -16.10 -3.22 -11.95
CA ALA A 518 -16.02 -2.44 -10.72
C ALA A 518 -16.16 -0.92 -10.98
N ILE A 519 -15.47 -0.42 -12.01
CA ILE A 519 -15.51 1.00 -12.41
C ILE A 519 -16.87 1.37 -12.99
N ALA A 520 -17.45 0.49 -13.81
CA ALA A 520 -18.79 0.64 -14.36
C ALA A 520 -19.87 0.66 -13.27
N GLY A 521 -19.73 -0.18 -12.24
CA GLY A 521 -20.61 -0.15 -11.07
C GLY A 521 -20.49 1.13 -10.24
N ALA A 522 -19.29 1.72 -10.17
CA ALA A 522 -19.02 2.96 -9.45
C ALA A 522 -19.50 4.23 -10.19
N TYR A 523 -19.26 4.31 -11.49
CA TYR A 523 -19.39 5.53 -12.28
C TYR A 523 -20.42 5.45 -13.41
N GLY A 524 -21.19 4.36 -13.48
CA GLY A 524 -22.25 4.16 -14.46
C GLY A 524 -21.83 3.23 -15.60
N TYR A 525 -22.62 2.18 -15.82
CA TYR A 525 -22.31 1.13 -16.79
C TYR A 525 -22.25 1.66 -18.23
N MET A 526 -23.29 2.38 -18.67
CA MET A 526 -23.38 2.84 -20.06
C MET A 526 -22.26 3.80 -20.44
N THR A 527 -21.88 4.70 -19.55
CA THR A 527 -20.85 5.72 -19.80
C THR A 527 -19.46 5.12 -19.85
N VAL A 528 -19.15 4.20 -18.92
CA VAL A 528 -17.84 3.53 -18.89
C VAL A 528 -17.68 2.60 -20.09
N PHE A 529 -18.71 1.86 -20.49
CA PHE A 529 -18.64 1.01 -21.69
C PHE A 529 -18.64 1.81 -22.99
N ALA A 530 -19.29 2.97 -23.07
CA ALA A 530 -19.20 3.85 -24.23
C ALA A 530 -17.82 4.51 -24.38
N SER A 531 -16.95 4.39 -23.38
CA SER A 531 -15.63 5.02 -23.37
C SER A 531 -14.58 4.20 -24.11
N PRO A 532 -13.87 4.76 -25.10
CA PRO A 532 -12.93 4.02 -25.94
C PRO A 532 -11.56 3.79 -25.28
N GLY A 533 -11.20 4.54 -24.23
CA GLY A 533 -9.84 4.55 -23.69
C GLY A 533 -9.51 3.46 -22.65
N PHE A 534 -10.51 2.89 -21.99
CA PHE A 534 -10.33 1.94 -20.89
C PHE A 534 -10.90 0.55 -21.19
N ALA A 535 -12.18 0.45 -21.55
CA ALA A 535 -12.87 -0.83 -21.67
C ALA A 535 -12.42 -1.67 -22.89
N TRP A 536 -12.30 -1.01 -24.05
CA TRP A 536 -12.14 -1.67 -25.36
C TRP A 536 -10.71 -1.93 -25.86
N PRO A 537 -9.67 -1.13 -25.51
CA PRO A 537 -8.35 -1.32 -26.10
C PRO A 537 -7.74 -2.69 -25.84
N VAL A 538 -7.91 -3.22 -24.63
CA VAL A 538 -7.39 -4.54 -24.22
C VAL A 538 -8.07 -5.68 -25.00
N PRO A 539 -9.41 -5.79 -25.04
CA PRO A 539 -10.10 -6.78 -25.88
C PRO A 539 -9.72 -6.68 -27.36
N ILE A 540 -9.67 -5.47 -27.92
CA ILE A 540 -9.34 -5.26 -29.34
C ILE A 540 -7.92 -5.78 -29.62
N LEU A 541 -6.92 -5.32 -28.86
CA LEU A 541 -5.53 -5.72 -29.05
C LEU A 541 -5.32 -7.23 -28.89
N MET A 542 -6.05 -7.84 -27.96
CA MET A 542 -5.97 -9.28 -27.75
C MET A 542 -6.59 -10.08 -28.91
N ILE A 543 -7.76 -9.65 -29.41
CA ILE A 543 -8.41 -10.26 -30.58
C ILE A 543 -7.54 -10.10 -31.82
N THR A 544 -6.99 -8.91 -32.08
CA THR A 544 -6.10 -8.67 -33.23
C THR A 544 -4.85 -9.55 -33.16
N THR A 545 -4.24 -9.66 -31.98
CA THR A 545 -3.05 -10.52 -31.76
C THR A 545 -3.38 -11.98 -31.99
N VAL A 546 -4.46 -12.50 -31.40
CA VAL A 546 -4.85 -13.92 -31.53
C VAL A 546 -5.20 -14.23 -32.99
N PHE A 547 -5.98 -13.38 -33.66
CA PHE A 547 -6.36 -13.58 -35.06
C PHE A 547 -5.13 -13.65 -35.97
N GLN A 548 -4.17 -12.73 -35.81
CA GLN A 548 -2.93 -12.75 -36.59
C GLN A 548 -2.05 -13.97 -36.24
N SER A 549 -2.07 -14.46 -35.01
CA SER A 549 -1.33 -15.67 -34.62
C SER A 549 -1.94 -16.95 -35.22
N LEU A 550 -3.26 -17.01 -35.38
CA LEU A 550 -3.98 -18.17 -35.93
C LEU A 550 -3.85 -18.25 -37.46
N SER A 551 -3.86 -17.12 -38.15
CA SER A 551 -3.69 -17.07 -39.62
C SER A 551 -2.33 -17.63 -40.07
N CYS A 552 -1.28 -17.51 -39.26
CA CYS A 552 0.03 -18.11 -39.52
C CYS A 552 0.07 -19.64 -39.35
N ARG A 553 -0.95 -20.28 -38.76
CA ARG A 553 -0.98 -21.73 -38.48
C ARG A 553 -1.81 -22.56 -39.47
N LYS A 554 -2.54 -21.90 -40.38
CA LYS A 554 -3.41 -22.57 -41.38
C LYS A 554 -2.69 -22.96 -42.68
N HIS A 555 -1.40 -22.66 -42.79
CA HIS A 555 -0.50 -23.08 -43.86
C HIS A 555 0.66 -23.87 -43.24
#